data_AF-A0A5S3URK1-F1
#
_entry.id   AF-A0A5S3URK1-F1
#
_cell.length_a   1.000
_cell.length_b   1.000
_cell.length_c   1.000
_cell.angle_alpha   90.00
_cell.angle_beta   90.00
_cell.angle_gamma   90.00
#
_symmetry.space_group_name_H-M   'P 1'
#
loop_
_entity.id
_entity.type
_entity.pdbx_description
1 polymer ?
#
loop_
_entity_poly.entity_id
_entity_poly.type
_entity_poly.pdbx_seq_one_letter_code
_entity_poly.pdbx_strand_id
1 'polypeptide(L)'
;MQVTSIPYHTHNTYQKTSSNTQETGYTEASESQTNQIDVPQTGFDLTGKVNLIYLLKPEDISEFKGEMPDLNNFFSGFKNQDDLAQQYHHKGQQQDIERIVFIDGKAVVSEGYDGTVYGHGPVAEIFKETRNDPQKRQQRISEQFPDAHIEVYPKGEGPTNAEVFELRYGESYQDYVDEQVRNYSDQYLTNQIAAEENYRRKLMFEQTPQTSVFSVDGQVVASRDDKGFVDVGLPLLDVADARGIEREALKELFRYSPERSPEDYQALLNQVFGDGIELSNYNTTDAPTRAEVRKLAEAG
;
A
#
# COMPACT_ATOMS: atom_id res chain seq x y z
N MET A 1 20.05 23.15 2.83
CA MET A 1 19.29 22.43 1.78
C MET A 1 17.92 22.11 2.35
N GLN A 2 16.83 22.43 1.65
CA GLN A 2 15.49 22.04 2.07
C GLN A 2 15.34 20.53 1.90
N VAL A 3 14.83 19.84 2.94
CA VAL A 3 14.41 18.43 2.82
C VAL A 3 12.98 18.44 2.29
N THR A 4 12.83 18.57 0.96
CA THR A 4 11.54 18.45 0.30
C THR A 4 11.13 16.98 0.24
N SER A 5 10.31 16.54 1.21
CA SER A 5 9.50 15.34 1.03
C SER A 5 8.45 15.63 -0.04
N ILE A 6 8.67 15.17 -1.27
CA ILE A 6 7.67 15.26 -2.33
C ILE A 6 6.62 14.17 -2.05
N PRO A 7 5.36 14.51 -1.73
CA PRO A 7 4.28 13.54 -1.75
C PRO A 7 4.02 13.13 -3.20
N TYR A 8 4.02 11.84 -3.49
CA TYR A 8 3.49 11.37 -4.77
C TYR A 8 1.97 11.44 -4.74
N HIS A 9 1.40 12.27 -5.61
CA HIS A 9 -0.01 12.15 -5.97
C HIS A 9 -0.21 10.82 -6.68
N THR A 10 -0.95 9.90 -6.06
CA THR A 10 -1.55 8.76 -6.76
C THR A 10 -2.52 9.31 -7.81
N HIS A 11 -2.09 9.32 -9.07
CA HIS A 11 -2.99 9.55 -10.18
C HIS A 11 -3.95 8.37 -10.27
N ASN A 12 -5.17 8.54 -9.75
CA ASN A 12 -6.29 7.66 -10.07
C ASN A 12 -6.69 7.89 -11.54
N THR A 13 -5.93 7.31 -12.47
CA THR A 13 -6.28 7.23 -13.90
C THR A 13 -7.39 6.21 -14.14
N TYR A 14 -8.56 6.44 -13.52
CA TYR A 14 -9.80 5.73 -13.79
C TYR A 14 -10.96 6.71 -13.93
N GLN A 15 -10.84 7.60 -14.92
CA GLN A 15 -11.99 8.27 -15.55
C GLN A 15 -11.82 8.24 -17.08
N LYS A 16 -12.18 7.10 -17.70
CA LYS A 16 -12.46 7.04 -19.13
C LYS A 16 -13.86 7.62 -19.33
N THR A 17 -13.94 8.91 -19.61
CA THR A 17 -15.21 9.61 -19.85
C THR A 17 -15.82 9.23 -21.20
N SER A 18 -16.70 8.22 -21.18
CA SER A 18 -17.61 7.94 -22.30
C SER A 18 -18.79 8.91 -22.26
N SER A 19 -18.95 9.74 -23.27
CA SER A 19 -19.98 10.78 -23.34
C SER A 19 -21.23 10.34 -24.12
N ASN A 20 -22.42 10.71 -23.57
CA ASN A 20 -23.79 10.62 -24.15
C ASN A 20 -24.33 9.19 -24.38
N THR A 21 -25.55 8.77 -24.02
CA THR A 21 -26.73 9.34 -23.30
C THR A 21 -27.51 8.12 -22.70
N GLN A 22 -28.47 8.15 -21.77
CA GLN A 22 -29.32 9.21 -21.18
C GLN A 22 -29.59 8.89 -19.67
N GLU A 23 -30.69 9.39 -19.09
CA GLU A 23 -31.07 9.31 -17.68
C GLU A 23 -31.84 8.02 -17.29
N THR A 24 -31.47 7.39 -16.18
CA THR A 24 -32.40 7.13 -15.05
C THR A 24 -31.62 7.26 -13.73
N GLY A 25 -32.23 7.90 -12.74
CA GLY A 25 -31.50 8.35 -11.54
C GLY A 25 -31.37 7.30 -10.44
N TYR A 26 -30.16 7.17 -9.89
CA TYR A 26 -29.91 6.55 -8.59
C TYR A 26 -29.01 7.46 -7.76
N THR A 27 -29.48 7.81 -6.55
CA THR A 27 -28.75 8.67 -5.61
C THR A 27 -27.86 7.80 -4.72
N GLU A 28 -26.63 7.51 -5.15
CA GLU A 28 -25.63 6.87 -4.27
C GLU A 28 -25.00 7.90 -3.34
N ALA A 29 -25.73 8.24 -2.27
CA ALA A 29 -25.18 8.98 -1.14
C ALA A 29 -24.37 8.05 -0.23
N SER A 30 -23.18 7.66 -0.70
CA SER A 30 -22.13 7.00 0.09
C SER A 30 -20.77 7.53 -0.36
N GLU A 31 -20.55 8.83 -0.16
CA GLU A 31 -19.19 9.40 -0.24
C GLU A 31 -18.31 8.68 0.76
N SER A 32 -17.46 7.80 0.23
CA SER A 32 -16.26 7.37 0.95
C SER A 32 -15.39 8.61 1.09
N GLN A 33 -15.50 9.27 2.25
CA GLN A 33 -14.59 10.34 2.65
C GLN A 33 -13.19 9.75 2.84
N THR A 34 -12.48 9.51 1.73
CA THR A 34 -11.04 9.68 1.72
C THR A 34 -10.79 11.11 2.13
N ASN A 35 -10.49 11.30 3.42
CA ASN A 35 -9.85 12.51 3.92
C ASN A 35 -8.57 12.68 3.11
N GLN A 36 -8.64 13.48 2.04
CA GLN A 36 -7.45 13.95 1.35
C GLN A 36 -6.70 14.79 2.37
N ILE A 37 -5.67 14.18 2.95
CA ILE A 37 -4.69 14.91 3.73
C ILE A 37 -4.01 15.83 2.71
N ASP A 38 -4.34 17.11 2.78
CA ASP A 38 -3.76 18.14 1.91
C ASP A 38 -2.27 18.26 2.26
N VAL A 39 -1.43 17.48 1.56
CA VAL A 39 0.02 17.50 1.78
C VAL A 39 0.59 18.70 1.03
N PRO A 40 1.19 19.70 1.72
CA PRO A 40 1.71 20.88 1.07
C PRO A 40 2.82 20.52 0.08
N GLN A 41 2.73 21.01 -1.16
CA GLN A 41 3.75 20.75 -2.20
C GLN A 41 5.15 21.30 -1.84
N THR A 42 5.24 22.17 -0.82
CA THR A 42 6.49 22.72 -0.29
C THR A 42 7.12 21.88 0.85
N GLY A 43 6.51 20.74 1.21
CA GLY A 43 6.86 19.97 2.40
C GLY A 43 6.28 20.56 3.69
N PHE A 44 6.40 19.80 4.78
CA PHE A 44 5.95 20.23 6.11
C PHE A 44 7.06 20.96 6.87
N ASP A 45 6.77 22.14 7.41
CA ASP A 45 7.61 22.74 8.44
C ASP A 45 7.36 22.05 9.79
N LEU A 46 8.33 21.23 10.20
CA LEU A 46 8.31 20.52 11.47
C LEU A 46 8.96 21.32 12.61
N THR A 47 9.47 22.53 12.36
CA THR A 47 10.16 23.35 13.37
C THR A 47 9.23 23.64 14.56
N GLY A 48 9.71 23.31 15.76
CA GLY A 48 8.94 23.40 16.99
C GLY A 48 7.82 22.36 17.16
N LYS A 49 7.61 21.42 16.22
CA LYS A 49 6.66 20.30 16.40
C LYS A 49 7.27 19.22 17.29
N VAL A 50 6.42 18.43 17.94
CA VAL A 50 6.84 17.33 18.83
C VAL A 50 6.49 15.99 18.17
N ASN A 51 7.46 15.08 18.12
CA ASN A 51 7.24 13.70 17.68
C ASN A 51 6.51 12.94 18.79
N LEU A 52 5.30 12.43 18.53
CA LEU A 52 4.44 11.77 19.52
C LEU A 52 4.93 10.37 19.94
N ILE A 53 6.03 9.86 19.38
CA ILE A 53 6.63 8.57 19.77
C ILE A 53 6.88 8.45 21.29
N TYR A 54 7.10 9.57 21.99
CA TYR A 54 7.30 9.60 23.45
C TYR A 54 6.09 9.13 24.28
N LEU A 55 4.90 9.08 23.66
CA LEU A 55 3.68 8.59 24.29
C LEU A 55 3.48 7.08 24.10
N LEU A 56 4.22 6.44 23.18
CA LEU A 56 4.12 4.99 22.97
C LEU A 56 4.70 4.26 24.17
N LYS A 57 3.96 3.26 24.64
CA LYS A 57 4.44 2.30 25.63
C LYS A 57 4.65 0.93 25.00
N PRO A 58 5.36 0.00 25.66
CA PRO A 58 5.52 -1.37 25.17
C PRO A 58 4.19 -2.07 24.88
N GLU A 59 3.13 -1.81 25.67
CA GLU A 59 1.79 -2.36 25.42
C GLU A 59 1.09 -1.83 24.15
N ASP A 60 1.48 -0.66 23.64
CA ASP A 60 0.96 -0.06 22.40
C ASP A 60 1.68 -0.61 21.15
N ILE A 61 2.84 -1.27 21.34
CA ILE A 61 3.72 -1.73 20.26
C ILE A 61 3.47 -3.21 19.96
N SER A 62 2.79 -3.47 18.84
CA SER A 62 2.64 -4.83 18.30
C SER A 62 3.80 -5.16 17.36
N GLU A 63 4.73 -6.01 17.82
CA GLU A 63 5.78 -6.57 16.95
C GLU A 63 5.17 -7.44 15.85
N PHE A 64 5.48 -7.15 14.58
CA PHE A 64 5.11 -8.01 13.47
C PHE A 64 6.00 -9.25 13.45
N LYS A 65 5.48 -10.36 14.00
CA LYS A 65 6.16 -11.67 14.07
C LYS A 65 5.95 -12.56 12.83
N GLY A 66 5.36 -12.02 11.77
CA GLY A 66 5.37 -12.71 10.48
C GLY A 66 6.78 -12.70 9.89
N GLU A 67 7.07 -13.62 8.98
CA GLU A 67 8.18 -13.42 8.07
C GLU A 67 7.94 -12.08 7.36
N MET A 68 8.85 -11.11 7.50
CA MET A 68 8.87 -10.01 6.53
C MET A 68 9.02 -10.70 5.17
N PRO A 69 8.18 -10.37 4.16
CA PRO A 69 8.35 -10.95 2.84
C PRO A 69 9.76 -10.59 2.38
N ASP A 70 10.62 -11.60 2.33
CA ASP A 70 11.99 -11.48 1.85
C ASP A 70 11.93 -10.70 0.54
N LEU A 71 12.65 -9.59 0.42
CA LEU A 71 12.51 -8.71 -0.74
C LEU A 71 12.82 -9.44 -2.06
N ASN A 72 13.58 -10.54 -2.01
CA ASN A 72 13.78 -11.43 -3.15
C ASN A 72 12.52 -12.26 -3.50
N ASN A 73 11.73 -12.66 -2.49
CA ASN A 73 10.46 -13.39 -2.64
C ASN A 73 9.21 -12.49 -2.69
N PHE A 74 9.31 -11.20 -2.32
CA PHE A 74 8.26 -10.23 -2.60
C PHE A 74 7.98 -10.25 -4.11
N PHE A 75 9.05 -10.21 -4.93
CA PHE A 75 8.96 -10.32 -6.38
C PHE A 75 8.61 -11.72 -6.91
N SER A 76 8.74 -12.80 -6.13
CA SER A 76 8.44 -14.17 -6.62
C SER A 76 6.94 -14.49 -6.69
N GLY A 77 6.09 -13.67 -6.07
CA GLY A 77 4.63 -13.70 -6.28
C GLY A 77 4.18 -12.99 -7.57
N PHE A 78 5.08 -12.26 -8.24
CA PHE A 78 4.79 -11.53 -9.46
C PHE A 78 5.11 -12.39 -10.68
N LYS A 79 4.19 -12.40 -11.65
CA LYS A 79 4.41 -13.11 -12.91
C LYS A 79 5.26 -12.24 -13.83
N ASN A 80 6.19 -12.83 -14.56
CA ASN A 80 6.77 -12.10 -15.69
C ASN A 80 5.68 -11.87 -16.77
N GLN A 81 5.92 -10.93 -17.69
CA GLN A 81 4.94 -10.56 -18.72
C GLN A 81 4.49 -11.79 -19.55
N ASP A 82 5.43 -12.68 -19.88
CA ASP A 82 5.18 -13.88 -20.68
C ASP A 82 4.30 -14.90 -19.92
N ASP A 83 4.53 -15.13 -18.63
CA ASP A 83 3.73 -16.01 -17.77
C ASP A 83 2.30 -15.47 -17.55
N LEU A 84 2.15 -14.14 -17.53
CA LEU A 84 0.86 -13.47 -17.44
C LEU A 84 0.09 -13.59 -18.76
N ALA A 85 0.74 -13.28 -19.88
CA ALA A 85 0.19 -13.46 -21.22
C ALA A 85 -0.20 -14.93 -21.48
N GLN A 86 0.69 -15.88 -21.18
CA GLN A 86 0.42 -17.31 -21.29
C GLN A 86 -0.74 -17.75 -20.38
N GLN A 87 -0.87 -17.21 -19.16
CA GLN A 87 -2.04 -17.50 -18.33
C GLN A 87 -3.34 -17.01 -18.97
N TYR A 88 -3.35 -15.78 -19.50
CA TYR A 88 -4.52 -15.24 -20.17
C TYR A 88 -4.86 -16.05 -21.44
N HIS A 89 -3.90 -16.34 -22.31
CA HIS A 89 -4.13 -17.18 -23.49
C HIS A 89 -4.62 -18.58 -23.13
N HIS A 90 -4.02 -19.23 -22.11
CA HIS A 90 -4.45 -20.54 -21.65
C HIS A 90 -5.89 -20.53 -21.11
N LYS A 91 -6.28 -19.49 -20.35
CA LYS A 91 -7.67 -19.32 -19.89
C LYS A 91 -8.62 -19.01 -21.04
N GLY A 92 -8.22 -18.13 -21.96
CA GLY A 92 -9.00 -17.73 -23.13
C GLY A 92 -9.32 -18.90 -24.05
N GLN A 93 -8.43 -19.89 -24.17
CA GLN A 93 -8.61 -21.10 -24.97
C GLN A 93 -9.52 -22.17 -24.33
N GLN A 94 -9.92 -22.02 -23.07
CA GLN A 94 -10.77 -23.01 -22.40
C GLN A 94 -12.23 -22.92 -22.88
N GLN A 95 -12.83 -24.09 -23.13
CA GLN A 95 -14.25 -24.27 -23.51
C GLN A 95 -15.04 -24.85 -22.32
N ASP A 96 -15.08 -24.10 -21.22
CA ASP A 96 -15.68 -24.49 -19.94
C ASP A 96 -17.09 -23.92 -19.72
N ILE A 97 -17.65 -23.24 -20.72
CA ILE A 97 -19.00 -22.64 -20.69
C ILE A 97 -20.08 -23.66 -21.07
N GLU A 98 -21.06 -23.85 -20.18
CA GLU A 98 -22.28 -24.66 -20.37
C GLU A 98 -23.40 -23.83 -21.02
N ARG A 99 -23.59 -22.59 -20.59
CA ARG A 99 -24.67 -21.72 -21.09
C ARG A 99 -24.22 -20.29 -21.33
N ILE A 100 -24.86 -19.64 -22.29
CA ILE A 100 -24.80 -18.19 -22.50
C ILE A 100 -26.21 -17.63 -22.65
N VAL A 101 -26.48 -16.51 -21.99
CA VAL A 101 -27.66 -15.69 -22.21
C VAL A 101 -27.27 -14.52 -23.10
N PHE A 102 -27.98 -14.38 -24.22
CA PHE A 102 -27.86 -13.28 -25.15
C PHE A 102 -29.06 -12.34 -25.02
N ILE A 103 -28.80 -11.03 -25.01
CA ILE A 103 -29.81 -9.97 -25.15
C ILE A 103 -29.26 -9.00 -26.20
N ASP A 104 -30.10 -8.59 -27.16
CA ASP A 104 -29.72 -7.72 -28.29
C ASP A 104 -28.46 -8.21 -29.04
N GLY A 105 -28.29 -9.53 -29.14
CA GLY A 105 -27.14 -10.17 -29.79
C GLY A 105 -25.82 -10.15 -29.00
N LYS A 106 -25.82 -9.69 -27.73
CA LYS A 106 -24.63 -9.67 -26.86
C LYS A 106 -24.73 -10.67 -25.71
N ALA A 107 -23.63 -11.33 -25.39
CA ALA A 107 -23.53 -12.31 -24.31
C ALA A 107 -23.53 -11.64 -22.91
N VAL A 108 -24.70 -11.42 -22.32
CA VAL A 108 -24.83 -10.69 -21.03
C VAL A 108 -24.38 -11.50 -19.82
N VAL A 109 -24.59 -12.83 -19.84
CA VAL A 109 -24.21 -13.76 -18.76
C VAL A 109 -23.77 -15.09 -19.36
N SER A 110 -22.79 -15.73 -18.77
CA SER A 110 -22.41 -17.12 -19.06
C SER A 110 -22.28 -17.94 -17.78
N GLU A 111 -22.56 -19.24 -17.86
CA GLU A 111 -22.46 -20.21 -16.77
C GLU A 111 -21.53 -21.34 -17.20
N GLY A 112 -20.53 -21.67 -16.37
CA GLY A 112 -19.61 -22.79 -16.58
C GLY A 112 -20.14 -24.12 -16.05
N TYR A 113 -19.56 -25.24 -16.50
CA TYR A 113 -19.94 -26.60 -16.06
C TYR A 113 -19.71 -26.88 -14.55
N ASP A 114 -18.98 -26.01 -13.86
CA ASP A 114 -18.78 -26.03 -12.41
C ASP A 114 -19.87 -25.23 -11.64
N GLY A 115 -20.79 -24.60 -12.38
CA GLY A 115 -21.80 -23.70 -11.84
C GLY A 115 -21.25 -22.33 -11.40
N THR A 116 -20.10 -21.91 -11.94
CA THR A 116 -19.60 -20.54 -11.83
C THR A 116 -20.31 -19.66 -12.86
N VAL A 117 -20.72 -18.45 -12.44
CA VAL A 117 -21.50 -17.51 -13.24
C VAL A 117 -20.65 -16.26 -13.52
N TYR A 118 -20.48 -15.94 -14.80
CA TYR A 118 -19.71 -14.80 -15.30
C TYR A 118 -20.64 -13.80 -15.97
N GLY A 119 -20.71 -12.59 -15.42
CA GLY A 119 -21.59 -11.52 -15.88
C GLY A 119 -22.06 -10.64 -14.72
N HIS A 120 -22.78 -9.58 -15.05
CA HIS A 120 -23.23 -8.57 -14.08
C HIS A 120 -24.68 -8.15 -14.35
N GLY A 121 -25.29 -7.45 -13.39
CA GLY A 121 -26.65 -6.93 -13.52
C GLY A 121 -27.75 -8.00 -13.31
N PRO A 122 -29.02 -7.66 -13.62
CA PRO A 122 -30.18 -8.44 -13.17
C PRO A 122 -30.19 -9.89 -13.63
N VAL A 123 -29.72 -10.19 -14.85
CA VAL A 123 -29.64 -11.57 -15.36
C VAL A 123 -28.69 -12.42 -14.51
N ALA A 124 -27.55 -11.87 -14.07
CA ALA A 124 -26.59 -12.58 -13.23
C ALA A 124 -27.16 -12.84 -11.82
N GLU A 125 -27.96 -11.92 -11.28
CA GLU A 125 -28.67 -12.13 -10.02
C GLU A 125 -29.73 -13.23 -10.13
N ILE A 126 -30.47 -13.33 -11.26
CA ILE A 126 -31.38 -14.47 -11.48
C ILE A 126 -30.62 -15.80 -11.40
N PHE A 127 -29.45 -15.93 -12.01
CA PHE A 127 -28.63 -17.15 -11.93
C PHE A 127 -28.22 -17.49 -10.49
N LYS A 128 -27.81 -16.50 -9.69
CA LYS A 128 -27.48 -16.70 -8.26
C LYS A 128 -28.70 -17.15 -7.45
N GLU A 129 -29.83 -16.45 -7.60
CA GLU A 129 -31.08 -16.73 -6.88
C GLU A 129 -31.76 -18.05 -7.29
N THR A 130 -31.44 -18.58 -8.47
CA THR A 130 -31.99 -19.82 -9.03
C THR A 130 -30.92 -20.88 -9.30
N ARG A 131 -29.81 -20.85 -8.53
CA ARG A 131 -28.67 -21.75 -8.74
C ARG A 131 -29.05 -23.24 -8.80
N ASN A 132 -29.99 -23.65 -7.95
CA ASN A 132 -30.43 -25.05 -7.84
C ASN A 132 -31.72 -25.35 -8.62
N ASP A 133 -32.27 -24.40 -9.40
CA ASP A 133 -33.56 -24.56 -10.11
C ASP A 133 -33.47 -23.97 -11.53
N PRO A 134 -32.95 -24.73 -12.50
CA PRO A 134 -32.81 -24.28 -13.89
C PRO A 134 -34.16 -23.98 -14.59
N GLN A 135 -35.26 -24.61 -14.16
CA GLN A 135 -36.58 -24.37 -14.75
C GLN A 135 -37.11 -23.00 -14.32
N LYS A 136 -37.03 -22.69 -13.02
CA LYS A 136 -37.37 -21.36 -12.49
C LYS A 136 -36.44 -20.27 -13.03
N ARG A 137 -35.17 -20.59 -13.30
CA ARG A 137 -34.23 -19.68 -13.98
C ARG A 137 -34.73 -19.32 -15.37
N GLN A 138 -34.99 -20.32 -16.20
CA GLN A 138 -35.49 -20.13 -17.57
C GLN A 138 -36.78 -19.30 -17.56
N GLN A 139 -37.73 -19.64 -16.68
CA GLN A 139 -38.98 -18.89 -16.52
C GLN A 139 -38.72 -17.42 -16.19
N ARG A 140 -37.90 -17.12 -15.18
CA ARG A 140 -37.65 -15.73 -14.77
C ARG A 140 -36.90 -14.91 -15.82
N ILE A 141 -35.99 -15.51 -16.58
CA ILE A 141 -35.31 -14.82 -17.68
C ILE A 141 -36.33 -14.49 -18.77
N SER A 142 -37.17 -15.45 -19.19
CA SER A 142 -38.21 -15.22 -20.20
C SER A 142 -39.32 -14.26 -19.74
N GLU A 143 -39.60 -14.16 -18.43
CA GLU A 143 -40.55 -13.19 -17.86
C GLU A 143 -39.99 -11.76 -17.82
N GLN A 144 -38.70 -11.59 -17.49
CA GLN A 144 -38.08 -10.26 -17.31
C GLN A 144 -37.37 -9.73 -18.56
N PHE A 145 -36.94 -10.63 -19.45
CA PHE A 145 -36.22 -10.35 -20.69
C PHE A 145 -36.83 -11.17 -21.83
N PRO A 146 -37.99 -10.74 -22.41
CA PRO A 146 -38.71 -11.52 -23.41
C PRO A 146 -37.90 -11.82 -24.68
N ASP A 147 -36.98 -10.91 -25.04
CA ASP A 147 -36.08 -11.02 -26.19
C ASP A 147 -34.77 -11.77 -25.88
N ALA A 148 -34.61 -12.30 -24.65
CA ALA A 148 -33.42 -13.05 -24.28
C ALA A 148 -33.38 -14.43 -24.96
N HIS A 149 -32.27 -14.70 -25.64
CA HIS A 149 -31.93 -16.01 -26.18
C HIS A 149 -30.99 -16.74 -25.22
N ILE A 150 -31.15 -18.06 -25.06
CA ILE A 150 -30.26 -18.88 -24.22
C ILE A 150 -29.71 -20.01 -25.07
N GLU A 151 -28.39 -20.02 -25.22
CA GLU A 151 -27.66 -21.11 -25.85
C GLU A 151 -27.10 -22.03 -24.75
N VAL A 152 -27.15 -23.34 -25.00
CA VAL A 152 -26.69 -24.39 -24.09
C VAL A 152 -25.81 -25.34 -24.89
N TYR A 153 -24.59 -25.56 -24.43
CA TYR A 153 -23.58 -26.33 -25.15
C TYR A 153 -23.26 -27.65 -24.42
N PRO A 154 -22.96 -28.73 -25.16
CA PRO A 154 -22.29 -29.90 -24.61
C PRO A 154 -20.84 -29.60 -24.20
N LYS A 155 -20.32 -30.37 -23.23
CA LYS A 155 -18.99 -30.13 -22.65
C LYS A 155 -17.88 -30.24 -23.69
N GLY A 156 -17.17 -29.11 -23.92
CA GLY A 156 -16.11 -28.99 -24.92
C GLY A 156 -16.60 -28.64 -26.33
N GLU A 157 -17.91 -28.45 -26.53
CA GLU A 157 -18.50 -28.04 -27.82
C GLU A 157 -18.96 -26.58 -27.82
N GLY A 158 -18.95 -25.91 -26.66
CA GLY A 158 -19.24 -24.48 -26.53
C GLY A 158 -18.09 -23.58 -26.98
N PRO A 159 -18.34 -22.26 -27.10
CA PRO A 159 -17.30 -21.28 -27.40
C PRO A 159 -16.23 -21.24 -26.32
N THR A 160 -15.05 -20.80 -26.72
CA THR A 160 -13.92 -20.52 -25.83
C THR A 160 -14.21 -19.29 -24.95
N ASN A 161 -13.56 -19.18 -23.79
CA ASN A 161 -13.66 -18.00 -22.93
C ASN A 161 -13.28 -16.69 -23.64
N ALA A 162 -12.35 -16.74 -24.60
CA ALA A 162 -12.03 -15.61 -25.47
C ALA A 162 -13.25 -15.20 -26.31
N GLU A 163 -13.87 -16.14 -27.03
CA GLU A 163 -15.07 -15.84 -27.85
C GLU A 163 -16.25 -15.32 -26.99
N VAL A 164 -16.46 -15.86 -25.79
CA VAL A 164 -17.51 -15.36 -24.87
C VAL A 164 -17.21 -13.95 -24.36
N PHE A 165 -15.94 -13.60 -24.17
CA PHE A 165 -15.53 -12.22 -23.89
C PHE A 165 -15.82 -11.30 -25.08
N GLU A 166 -15.42 -11.68 -26.30
CA GLU A 166 -15.65 -10.86 -27.50
C GLU A 166 -17.16 -10.66 -27.77
N LEU A 167 -17.98 -11.71 -27.59
CA LEU A 167 -19.45 -11.65 -27.68
C LEU A 167 -20.11 -10.77 -26.61
N ARG A 168 -19.44 -10.52 -25.48
CA ARG A 168 -19.94 -9.70 -24.37
C ARG A 168 -19.56 -8.23 -24.53
N TYR A 169 -18.29 -7.96 -24.80
CA TYR A 169 -17.71 -6.62 -24.77
C TYR A 169 -17.60 -5.99 -26.17
N GLY A 170 -17.54 -6.79 -27.24
CA GLY A 170 -17.39 -6.30 -28.61
C GLY A 170 -15.98 -5.78 -28.95
N GLU A 171 -15.00 -6.10 -28.11
CA GLU A 171 -13.58 -5.81 -28.27
C GLU A 171 -12.79 -7.13 -28.32
N SER A 172 -11.61 -7.17 -28.94
CA SER A 172 -10.86 -8.43 -29.06
C SER A 172 -10.28 -8.88 -27.72
N TYR A 173 -10.35 -10.18 -27.46
CA TYR A 173 -9.70 -10.77 -26.30
C TYR A 173 -8.17 -10.58 -26.37
N GLN A 174 -7.56 -10.60 -27.55
CA GLN A 174 -6.12 -10.37 -27.70
C GLN A 174 -5.74 -8.94 -27.28
N ASP A 175 -6.48 -7.94 -27.74
CA ASP A 175 -6.25 -6.54 -27.39
C ASP A 175 -6.41 -6.31 -25.88
N TYR A 176 -7.41 -6.95 -25.26
CA TYR A 176 -7.59 -6.94 -23.80
C TYR A 176 -6.38 -7.56 -23.08
N VAL A 177 -5.86 -8.71 -23.52
CA VAL A 177 -4.69 -9.35 -22.91
C VAL A 177 -3.44 -8.47 -23.04
N ASP A 178 -3.20 -7.89 -24.21
CA ASP A 178 -2.07 -6.98 -24.45
C ASP A 178 -2.17 -5.72 -23.56
N GLU A 179 -3.39 -5.19 -23.34
CA GLU A 179 -3.64 -4.09 -22.40
C GLU A 179 -3.36 -4.52 -20.95
N GLN A 180 -3.87 -5.66 -20.50
CA GLN A 180 -3.63 -6.14 -19.12
C GLN A 180 -2.14 -6.39 -18.84
N VAL A 181 -1.42 -7.01 -19.78
CA VAL A 181 0.02 -7.27 -19.64
C VAL A 181 0.84 -5.98 -19.60
N ARG A 182 0.49 -4.98 -20.43
CA ARG A 182 1.13 -3.66 -20.42
C ARG A 182 0.86 -2.91 -19.12
N ASN A 183 -0.40 -2.84 -18.69
CA ASN A 183 -0.79 -2.17 -17.44
C ASN A 183 -0.10 -2.79 -16.22
N TYR A 184 0.00 -4.13 -16.18
CA TYR A 184 0.75 -4.85 -15.15
C TYR A 184 2.24 -4.49 -15.14
N SER A 185 2.86 -4.41 -16.33
CA SER A 185 4.26 -4.01 -16.49
C SER A 185 4.54 -2.59 -15.96
N ASP A 186 3.70 -1.62 -16.33
CA ASP A 186 3.89 -0.22 -15.96
C ASP A 186 3.70 -0.01 -14.45
N GLN A 187 2.74 -0.70 -13.84
CA GLN A 187 2.58 -0.75 -12.38
C GLN A 187 3.77 -1.43 -11.70
N TYR A 188 4.27 -2.54 -12.24
CA TYR A 188 5.43 -3.26 -11.71
C TYR A 188 6.71 -2.41 -11.72
N LEU A 189 6.99 -1.73 -12.83
CA LEU A 189 8.13 -0.81 -12.95
C LEU A 189 8.00 0.37 -11.97
N THR A 190 6.81 0.96 -11.87
CA THR A 190 6.54 2.07 -10.93
C THR A 190 6.78 1.64 -9.47
N ASN A 191 6.30 0.46 -9.09
CA ASN A 191 6.48 -0.09 -7.74
C ASN A 191 7.95 -0.41 -7.44
N GLN A 192 8.71 -0.94 -8.41
CA GLN A 192 10.15 -1.16 -8.25
C GLN A 192 10.92 0.15 -8.05
N ILE A 193 10.65 1.17 -8.86
CA ILE A 193 11.30 2.49 -8.73
C ILE A 193 11.00 3.07 -7.34
N ALA A 194 9.74 3.04 -6.90
CA ALA A 194 9.35 3.52 -5.57
C ALA A 194 10.04 2.74 -4.43
N ALA A 195 10.17 1.41 -4.56
CA ALA A 195 10.86 0.56 -3.59
C ALA A 195 12.37 0.85 -3.54
N GLU A 196 13.03 0.97 -4.70
CA GLU A 196 14.47 1.30 -4.77
C GLU A 196 14.73 2.71 -4.24
N GLU A 197 13.90 3.69 -4.59
CA GLU A 197 14.00 5.04 -4.01
C GLU A 197 13.84 5.04 -2.49
N ASN A 198 12.87 4.28 -1.95
CA ASN A 198 12.69 4.14 -0.50
C ASN A 198 13.92 3.49 0.15
N TYR A 199 14.48 2.45 -0.46
CA TYR A 199 15.71 1.82 0.00
C TYR A 199 16.90 2.80 -0.02
N ARG A 200 17.11 3.55 -1.12
CA ARG A 200 18.15 4.58 -1.24
C ARG A 200 17.95 5.70 -0.21
N ARG A 201 16.72 6.17 0.00
CA ARG A 201 16.38 7.18 1.04
C ARG A 201 16.72 6.66 2.44
N LYS A 202 16.32 5.43 2.77
CA LYS A 202 16.65 4.76 4.05
C LYS A 202 18.17 4.65 4.23
N LEU A 203 18.89 4.15 3.24
CA LEU A 203 20.35 3.99 3.28
C LEU A 203 21.06 5.32 3.51
N MET A 204 20.68 6.39 2.80
CA MET A 204 21.27 7.72 2.99
C MET A 204 20.96 8.31 4.38
N PHE A 205 19.76 8.06 4.92
CA PHE A 205 19.40 8.45 6.29
C PHE A 205 20.20 7.67 7.34
N GLU A 206 20.41 6.37 7.13
CA GLU A 206 21.19 5.49 8.00
C GLU A 206 22.70 5.79 7.95
N GLN A 207 23.22 6.20 6.79
CA GLN A 207 24.61 6.60 6.58
C GLN A 207 24.93 8.05 6.97
N THR A 208 23.94 8.83 7.45
CA THR A 208 24.18 10.21 7.88
C THR A 208 25.11 10.23 9.11
N PRO A 209 26.25 10.96 9.08
CA PRO A 209 27.14 11.07 10.24
C PRO A 209 26.48 11.77 11.43
N GLN A 210 26.64 11.25 12.64
CA GLN A 210 26.14 11.84 13.88
C GLN A 210 27.30 12.56 14.60
N THR A 211 27.34 13.89 14.47
CA THR A 211 28.38 14.74 15.08
C THR A 211 28.29 14.83 16.60
N SER A 212 27.15 14.46 17.19
CA SER A 212 26.99 14.36 18.64
C SER A 212 26.23 13.09 19.03
N VAL A 213 26.67 12.41 20.07
CA VAL A 213 26.03 11.21 20.65
C VAL A 213 25.83 11.45 22.14
N PHE A 214 24.64 11.12 22.63
CA PHE A 214 24.22 11.33 24.01
C PHE A 214 23.97 9.99 24.70
N SER A 215 24.54 9.81 25.90
CA SER A 215 24.32 8.63 26.74
C SER A 215 23.73 9.01 28.09
N VAL A 216 23.03 8.04 28.71
CA VAL A 216 22.54 8.06 30.09
C VAL A 216 23.07 6.79 30.75
N ASP A 217 23.86 6.91 31.82
CA ASP A 217 24.57 5.80 32.48
C ASP A 217 25.40 4.91 31.52
N GLY A 218 25.90 5.49 30.43
CA GLY A 218 26.66 4.78 29.39
C GLY A 218 25.81 4.12 28.30
N GLN A 219 24.48 4.02 28.46
CA GLN A 219 23.59 3.59 27.38
C GLN A 219 23.31 4.76 26.43
N VAL A 220 23.47 4.55 25.11
CA VAL A 220 23.20 5.60 24.11
C VAL A 220 21.69 5.79 23.94
N VAL A 221 21.21 7.02 24.15
CA VAL A 221 19.77 7.34 24.12
C VAL A 221 19.35 8.24 22.95
N ALA A 222 20.28 9.05 22.43
CA ALA A 222 20.04 9.96 21.32
C ALA A 222 21.32 10.27 20.54
N SER A 223 21.18 10.77 19.32
CA SER A 223 22.29 11.29 18.51
C SER A 223 21.84 12.42 17.59
N ARG A 224 22.77 13.27 17.15
CA ARG A 224 22.49 14.49 16.38
C ARG A 224 23.46 14.61 15.20
N ASP A 225 22.94 14.99 14.04
CA ASP A 225 23.75 15.28 12.85
C ASP A 225 24.18 16.75 12.74
N ASP A 226 24.99 17.04 11.71
CA ASP A 226 25.54 18.36 11.43
C ASP A 226 24.48 19.43 11.10
N LYS A 227 23.26 19.02 10.77
CA LYS A 227 22.10 19.89 10.46
C LYS A 227 21.18 20.08 11.66
N GLY A 228 21.48 19.45 12.80
CA GLY A 228 20.70 19.55 14.02
C GLY A 228 19.47 18.64 14.09
N PHE A 229 19.32 17.67 13.17
CA PHE A 229 18.33 16.62 13.39
C PHE A 229 18.81 15.70 14.50
N VAL A 230 17.97 15.49 15.52
CA VAL A 230 18.21 14.55 16.63
C VAL A 230 17.44 13.27 16.37
N ASP A 231 18.15 12.16 16.24
CA ASP A 231 17.61 10.80 16.26
C ASP A 231 17.45 10.35 17.72
N VAL A 232 16.20 10.25 18.17
CA VAL A 232 15.80 9.86 19.52
C VAL A 232 14.60 8.92 19.42
N GLY A 233 14.59 7.85 20.21
CA GLY A 233 13.62 6.76 20.05
C GLY A 233 13.58 5.81 21.26
N LEU A 234 13.32 4.53 21.00
CA LEU A 234 13.09 3.50 22.03
C LEU A 234 14.14 3.48 23.16
N PRO A 235 15.47 3.53 22.92
CA PRO A 235 16.45 3.49 24.00
C PRO A 235 16.26 4.58 25.06
N LEU A 236 15.86 5.81 24.67
CA LEU A 236 15.54 6.87 25.63
C LEU A 236 14.26 6.57 26.42
N LEU A 237 13.27 5.94 25.77
CA LEU A 237 12.00 5.56 26.38
C LEU A 237 12.18 4.39 27.36
N ASP A 238 13.07 3.45 27.07
CA ASP A 238 13.41 2.32 27.93
C ASP A 238 14.14 2.79 29.20
N VAL A 239 15.13 3.69 29.06
CA VAL A 239 15.81 4.32 30.21
C VAL A 239 14.85 5.17 31.04
N ALA A 240 13.92 5.89 30.40
CA ALA A 240 12.90 6.66 31.11
C ALA A 240 11.96 5.75 31.92
N ASP A 241 11.48 4.65 31.35
CA ASP A 241 10.62 3.68 32.04
C ASP A 241 11.37 3.00 33.19
N ALA A 242 12.62 2.59 32.99
CA ALA A 242 13.47 1.98 34.02
C ALA A 242 13.71 2.90 35.22
N ARG A 243 13.75 4.22 35.00
CA ARG A 243 13.83 5.25 36.06
C ARG A 243 12.47 5.73 36.59
N GLY A 244 11.35 5.25 36.03
CA GLY A 244 10.00 5.68 36.41
C GLY A 244 9.68 7.14 36.05
N ILE A 245 10.27 7.65 34.96
CA ILE A 245 10.08 9.02 34.49
C ILE A 245 8.78 9.12 33.67
N GLU A 246 7.90 10.02 34.11
CA GLU A 246 6.62 10.30 33.43
C GLU A 246 6.83 10.74 31.98
N ARG A 247 6.08 10.13 31.04
CA ARG A 247 6.24 10.38 29.59
C ARG A 247 6.14 11.86 29.20
N GLU A 248 5.26 12.63 29.83
CA GLU A 248 5.13 14.08 29.55
C GLU A 248 6.38 14.89 29.91
N ALA A 249 7.26 14.41 30.80
CA ALA A 249 8.55 15.06 31.06
C ALA A 249 9.51 14.95 29.86
N LEU A 250 9.34 13.95 29.00
CA LEU A 250 10.20 13.70 27.83
C LEU A 250 9.87 14.63 26.65
N LYS A 251 8.72 15.31 26.67
CA LYS A 251 8.13 16.05 25.55
C LYS A 251 9.07 17.01 24.82
N GLU A 252 9.92 17.73 25.54
CA GLU A 252 10.88 18.69 24.95
C GLU A 252 12.09 18.02 24.29
N LEU A 253 12.44 16.78 24.69
CA LEU A 253 13.48 15.95 24.07
C LEU A 253 13.05 15.46 22.67
N PHE A 254 11.75 15.33 22.44
CA PHE A 254 11.14 14.93 21.16
C PHE A 254 10.64 16.11 20.32
N ARG A 255 10.93 17.36 20.71
CA ARG A 255 10.65 18.56 19.91
C ARG A 255 11.73 18.75 18.83
N TYR A 256 11.32 18.82 17.57
CA TYR A 256 12.23 19.14 16.47
C TYR A 256 12.62 20.62 16.54
N SER A 257 13.90 20.86 16.77
CA SER A 257 14.50 22.16 17.11
C SER A 257 15.94 22.18 16.58
N PRO A 258 16.14 22.25 15.24
CA PRO A 258 17.46 22.08 14.62
C PRO A 258 18.47 23.17 15.02
N GLU A 259 17.99 24.33 15.44
CA GLU A 259 18.78 25.42 16.02
C GLU A 259 19.39 25.10 17.40
N ARG A 260 18.90 24.06 18.09
CA ARG A 260 19.38 23.64 19.41
C ARG A 260 20.81 23.12 19.33
N SER A 261 21.68 23.62 20.20
CA SER A 261 23.05 23.11 20.31
C SER A 261 23.07 21.70 20.94
N PRO A 262 24.16 20.92 20.74
CA PRO A 262 24.36 19.69 21.49
C PRO A 262 24.32 19.90 23.01
N GLU A 263 24.92 20.98 23.49
CA GLU A 263 25.01 21.32 24.91
C GLU A 263 23.62 21.67 25.49
N ASP A 264 22.77 22.38 24.75
CA ASP A 264 21.37 22.64 25.16
C ASP A 264 20.56 21.33 25.23
N TYR A 265 20.80 20.38 24.31
CA TYR A 265 20.14 19.07 24.36
C TYR A 265 20.63 18.24 25.56
N GLN A 266 21.94 18.29 25.87
CA GLN A 266 22.49 17.66 27.07
C GLN A 266 21.93 18.28 28.37
N ALA A 267 21.65 19.58 28.37
CA ALA A 267 21.01 20.26 29.50
C ALA A 267 19.56 19.80 29.71
N LEU A 268 18.78 19.58 28.64
CA LEU A 268 17.44 19.00 28.72
C LEU A 268 17.48 17.55 29.23
N LEU A 269 18.46 16.74 28.78
CA LEU A 269 18.66 15.39 29.32
C LEU A 269 18.97 15.44 30.83
N ASN A 270 19.89 16.31 31.27
CA ASN A 270 20.17 16.52 32.71
C ASN A 270 18.92 16.95 33.49
N GLN A 271 18.06 17.80 32.93
CA GLN A 271 16.83 18.26 33.58
C GLN A 271 15.83 17.11 33.82
N VAL A 272 15.77 16.15 32.90
CA VAL A 272 14.82 15.02 32.93
C VAL A 272 15.37 13.84 33.73
N PHE A 273 16.63 13.48 33.50
CA PHE A 273 17.25 12.26 34.01
C PHE A 273 18.11 12.51 35.27
N GLY A 274 18.58 13.73 35.51
CA GLY A 274 19.58 14.03 36.54
C GLY A 274 21.00 13.68 36.08
N ASP A 275 21.82 13.19 37.00
CA ASP A 275 23.20 12.81 36.74
C ASP A 275 23.33 11.60 35.77
N GLY A 276 24.54 11.38 35.27
CA GLY A 276 24.89 10.25 34.38
C GLY A 276 24.83 10.56 32.88
N ILE A 277 24.72 11.85 32.50
CA ILE A 277 24.60 12.28 31.11
C ILE A 277 25.95 12.61 30.49
N GLU A 278 26.35 11.88 29.46
CA GLU A 278 27.57 12.16 28.69
C GLU A 278 27.25 12.65 27.27
N LEU A 279 28.11 13.52 26.76
CA LEU A 279 28.06 14.06 25.40
C LEU A 279 29.38 13.76 24.70
N SER A 280 29.34 12.91 23.67
CA SER A 280 30.46 12.67 22.77
C SER A 280 30.28 13.49 21.50
N ASN A 281 31.21 14.40 21.22
CA ASN A 281 31.22 15.23 20.02
C ASN A 281 32.30 14.76 19.02
N TYR A 282 31.96 14.77 17.73
CA TYR A 282 32.78 14.27 16.62
C TYR A 282 32.84 15.27 15.46
N ASN A 283 33.97 15.32 14.76
CA ASN A 283 34.03 15.96 13.44
C ASN A 283 33.25 15.12 12.42
N THR A 284 32.65 15.74 11.41
CA THR A 284 31.83 15.05 10.39
C THR A 284 32.57 13.93 9.63
N THR A 285 33.91 13.98 9.54
CA THR A 285 34.74 12.95 8.90
C THR A 285 34.96 11.71 9.76
N ASP A 286 34.89 11.86 11.08
CA ASP A 286 35.25 10.84 12.07
C ASP A 286 34.01 10.38 12.88
N ALA A 287 32.86 11.01 12.61
CA ALA A 287 31.58 10.78 13.25
C ALA A 287 30.98 9.42 12.82
N PRO A 288 30.45 8.62 13.78
CA PRO A 288 29.76 7.38 13.46
C PRO A 288 28.50 7.66 12.64
N THR A 289 28.13 6.73 11.75
CA THR A 289 26.85 6.80 11.04
C THR A 289 25.68 6.54 11.98
N ARG A 290 24.48 7.05 11.64
CA ARG A 290 23.25 6.81 12.41
C ARG A 290 22.99 5.32 12.65
N ALA A 291 23.28 4.46 11.68
CA ALA A 291 23.17 3.02 11.81
C ALA A 291 24.16 2.40 12.82
N GLU A 292 25.39 2.92 12.90
CA GLU A 292 26.37 2.48 13.90
C GLU A 292 25.97 2.94 15.31
N VAL A 293 25.49 4.17 15.46
CA VAL A 293 25.02 4.67 16.75
C VAL A 293 23.80 3.89 17.27
N ARG A 294 22.86 3.51 16.39
CA ARG A 294 21.73 2.64 16.77
C ARG A 294 22.18 1.27 17.27
N LYS A 295 23.17 0.65 16.62
CA LYS A 295 23.77 -0.62 17.10
C LYS A 295 24.46 -0.49 18.46
N LEU A 296 25.03 0.68 18.77
CA LEU A 296 25.59 0.95 20.10
C LEU A 296 24.47 1.10 21.15
N ALA A 297 23.34 1.72 20.79
CA ALA A 297 22.18 1.85 21.66
C ALA A 297 21.45 0.50 21.91
N GLU A 298 21.50 -0.43 20.95
CA GLU A 298 20.98 -1.80 21.08
C GLU A 298 21.89 -2.75 21.89
N ALA A 299 23.14 -2.36 22.15
CA ALA A 299 24.17 -3.22 22.77
C ALA A 299 24.50 -2.87 24.23
N GLY A 300 23.90 -1.81 24.78
CA GLY A 300 24.00 -1.39 26.18
C GLY A 300 22.71 -1.67 26.94
#